data_AF-X6LXW2-F1
#
_entry.id   AF-X6LXW2-F1
#
_cell.length_a   1.000
_cell.length_b   1.000
_cell.length_c   1.000
_cell.angle_alpha   90.00
_cell.angle_beta   90.00
_cell.angle_gamma   90.00
#
_symmetry.space_group_name_H-M   'P 1'
#
loop_
_entity.id
_entity.type
_entity.pdbx_description
1 polymer ?
#
loop_
_entity_poly.entity_id
_entity_poly.type
_entity_poly.pdbx_seq_one_letter_code
_entity_poly.pdbx_strand_id
1 'polypeptide(L)'
;MLNEKRVWYWPSVRADSIGTSAKVPVQSSRPNQFSAMQSVDADRKKMNEVYDIIIIGAGVVGLSTARELKMRHPSLKIAILEKECEVASHQSGSNSGVIHCGIYYPPHSFKSKMCVQGNSQLYNFCDQYKIPYKKCGKLIVAVDPQELSELQRLYQNGLTNNVPGITWLETPEEIQAYEPLCTGGLKAIYCPTTGLSPYL
;
A
#
# COMPACT_ATOMS: atom_id res chain seq x y z
N MET A 1 -21.09 -29.04 -4.80
CA MET A 1 -20.36 -28.43 -3.67
C MET A 1 -20.46 -26.93 -3.84
N LEU A 2 -21.24 -26.27 -2.96
CA LEU A 2 -21.67 -24.88 -3.12
C LEU A 2 -20.54 -23.90 -2.76
N ASN A 3 -20.43 -22.87 -3.59
CA ASN A 3 -19.36 -21.89 -3.65
C ASN A 3 -19.73 -20.68 -2.77
N GLU A 4 -19.16 -20.55 -1.57
CA GLU A 4 -19.37 -19.36 -0.72
C GLU A 4 -18.43 -18.21 -1.12
N LYS A 5 -18.81 -17.40 -2.11
CA LYS A 5 -18.25 -16.05 -2.29
C LYS A 5 -18.99 -15.11 -1.32
N ARG A 6 -18.46 -14.95 -0.10
CA ARG A 6 -18.94 -13.92 0.84
C ARG A 6 -18.50 -12.54 0.38
N VAL A 7 -19.48 -11.66 0.23
CA VAL A 7 -19.33 -10.21 0.15
C VAL A 7 -18.85 -9.71 1.51
N TRP A 8 -17.73 -8.99 1.56
CA TRP A 8 -17.20 -8.41 2.80
C TRP A 8 -17.63 -6.95 2.91
N TYR A 9 -18.39 -6.64 3.95
CA TYR A 9 -18.73 -5.28 4.37
C TYR A 9 -18.08 -5.04 5.74
N TRP A 10 -17.37 -3.92 5.92
CA TRP A 10 -16.68 -3.59 7.16
C TRP A 10 -17.44 -2.48 7.92
N PRO A 11 -18.01 -2.75 9.10
CA PRO A 11 -18.49 -1.72 9.99
C PRO A 11 -17.34 -1.20 10.88
N SER A 12 -17.11 0.11 10.83
CA SER A 12 -16.20 0.84 11.72
C SER A 12 -16.61 0.70 13.19
N VAL A 13 -15.72 0.20 14.05
CA VAL A 13 -15.93 0.14 15.50
C VAL A 13 -15.43 1.45 16.13
N ARG A 14 -16.33 2.19 16.78
CA ARG A 14 -16.02 3.28 17.70
C ARG A 14 -15.59 2.70 19.05
N ALA A 15 -14.54 3.26 19.65
CA ALA A 15 -14.22 3.05 21.05
C ALA A 15 -14.52 4.33 21.83
N ASP A 16 -15.63 4.31 22.59
CA ASP A 16 -15.96 5.33 23.57
C ASP A 16 -15.49 4.90 24.97
N SER A 17 -14.58 5.71 25.54
CA SER A 17 -14.67 6.33 26.88
C SER A 17 -14.32 5.58 28.20
N ILE A 18 -13.77 6.42 29.10
CA ILE A 18 -13.75 6.43 30.59
C ILE A 18 -12.50 5.88 31.30
N GLY A 19 -11.84 6.75 32.08
CA GLY A 19 -10.94 6.37 33.19
C GLY A 19 -10.12 7.53 33.76
N THR A 20 -10.45 7.94 34.98
CA THR A 20 -10.14 9.23 35.63
C THR A 20 -8.78 9.36 36.36
N SER A 21 -8.25 10.59 36.31
CA SER A 21 -7.35 11.31 37.23
C SER A 21 -6.83 10.60 38.49
N ALA A 22 -5.50 10.46 38.58
CA ALA A 22 -4.77 10.27 39.83
C ALA A 22 -3.74 11.40 40.02
N LYS A 23 -3.85 12.12 41.14
CA LYS A 23 -2.98 13.25 41.53
C LYS A 23 -1.57 12.74 41.89
N VAL A 24 -0.55 13.34 41.29
CA VAL A 24 0.87 13.11 41.63
C VAL A 24 1.27 14.03 42.81
N PRO A 25 1.97 13.54 43.86
CA PRO A 25 2.45 14.39 44.93
C PRO A 25 3.67 15.20 44.47
N VAL A 26 3.66 16.50 44.74
CA VAL A 26 4.81 17.38 44.52
C VAL A 26 5.83 17.16 45.64
N GLN A 27 6.92 16.45 45.35
CA GLN A 27 8.12 16.45 46.19
C GLN A 27 9.02 17.63 45.81
N SER A 28 9.13 18.60 46.71
CA SER A 28 10.04 19.74 46.60
C SER A 28 11.42 19.39 47.15
N SER A 29 12.29 18.84 46.29
CA SER A 29 13.73 18.89 46.51
C SER A 29 14.34 19.55 45.29
N ARG A 30 14.76 20.81 45.42
CA ARG A 30 15.49 21.51 44.35
C ARG A 30 16.79 20.75 44.09
N PRO A 31 17.02 20.18 42.90
CA PRO A 31 18.30 19.58 42.58
C PRO A 31 19.39 20.64 42.67
N ASN A 32 20.55 20.24 43.18
CA ASN A 32 21.73 21.09 43.22
C ASN A 32 22.03 21.56 41.79
N GLN A 33 22.11 22.88 41.53
CA GLN A 33 22.15 23.44 40.16
C GLN A 33 23.28 22.85 39.30
N PHE A 34 24.38 22.43 39.92
CA PHE A 34 25.48 21.70 39.26
C PHE A 34 25.12 20.28 38.81
N SER A 35 24.31 19.54 39.57
CA SER A 35 23.86 18.18 39.20
C SER A 35 22.82 18.21 38.08
N ALA A 36 21.97 19.24 38.06
CA ALA A 36 20.99 19.46 37.00
C ALA A 36 21.67 19.88 35.68
N MET A 37 22.72 20.71 35.72
CA MET A 37 23.48 21.05 34.50
C MET A 37 24.25 19.84 33.94
N GLN A 38 24.87 19.02 34.79
CA GLN A 38 25.55 17.80 34.35
C GLN A 38 24.58 16.75 33.79
N SER A 39 23.38 16.61 34.34
CA SER A 39 22.35 15.72 33.78
C SER A 39 21.80 16.24 32.46
N VAL A 40 21.58 17.55 32.34
CA VAL A 40 21.13 18.18 31.09
C VAL A 40 22.20 18.07 30.00
N ASP A 41 23.48 18.21 30.32
CA ASP A 41 24.59 18.04 29.36
C ASP A 41 24.83 16.57 28.98
N ALA A 42 24.64 15.63 29.91
CA ALA A 42 24.69 14.19 29.62
C ALA A 42 23.51 13.75 28.73
N ASP A 43 22.31 14.27 28.99
CA ASP A 43 21.13 14.08 28.15
C ASP A 43 21.32 14.75 26.78
N ARG A 44 21.95 15.93 26.72
CA ARG A 44 22.30 16.62 25.47
C ARG A 44 23.36 15.87 24.65
N LYS A 45 24.32 15.20 25.29
CA LYS A 45 25.27 14.30 24.65
C LYS A 45 24.62 13.02 24.12
N LYS A 46 23.57 12.54 24.79
CA LYS A 46 22.75 11.40 24.34
C LYS A 46 21.80 11.77 23.20
N MET A 47 21.47 13.06 23.05
CA MET A 47 20.57 13.63 22.04
C MET A 47 21.23 14.00 20.70
N ASN A 48 22.55 13.85 20.56
CA ASN A 48 23.25 14.05 19.27
C ASN A 48 23.43 12.72 18.52
N GLU A 49 22.38 11.92 18.44
CA GLU A 49 22.28 10.89 17.39
C GLU A 49 22.14 11.64 16.06
N VAL A 50 23.27 11.90 15.41
CA VAL A 50 23.29 12.48 14.06
C VAL A 50 22.74 11.41 13.11
N TYR A 51 21.58 11.70 12.52
CA TYR A 51 21.00 10.91 11.44
C TYR A 51 21.52 11.42 10.10
N ASP A 52 21.84 10.50 9.19
CA ASP A 52 22.27 10.84 7.82
C ASP A 52 21.07 11.23 6.95
N ILE A 53 19.92 10.59 7.18
CA ILE A 53 18.69 10.78 6.41
C ILE A 53 17.50 10.85 7.36
N ILE A 54 16.60 11.80 7.11
CA ILE A 54 15.30 11.89 7.76
C ILE A 54 14.22 11.71 6.70
N ILE A 55 13.30 10.78 6.94
CA ILE A 55 12.11 10.54 6.11
C ILE A 55 10.90 11.03 6.88
N ILE A 56 10.10 11.89 6.25
CA ILE A 56 8.87 12.43 6.85
C ILE A 56 7.66 11.66 6.28
N GLY A 57 6.95 10.97 7.15
CA GLY A 57 5.79 10.12 6.88
C GLY A 57 6.12 8.63 6.92
N ALA A 58 5.43 7.88 7.78
CA ALA A 58 5.51 6.43 7.91
C ALA A 58 4.35 5.72 7.18
N GLY A 59 3.99 6.22 5.99
CA GLY A 59 3.17 5.50 5.02
C GLY A 59 4.00 4.49 4.20
N VAL A 60 3.33 3.77 3.30
CA VAL A 60 3.96 2.72 2.47
C VAL A 60 5.17 3.24 1.68
N VAL A 61 5.10 4.46 1.14
CA VAL A 61 6.20 5.07 0.39
C VAL A 61 7.39 5.39 1.30
N GLY A 62 7.14 5.99 2.47
CA GLY A 62 8.19 6.37 3.41
C GLY A 62 8.91 5.14 3.99
N LEU A 63 8.15 4.14 4.44
CA LEU A 63 8.70 2.89 4.95
C LEU A 63 9.44 2.09 3.89
N SER A 64 8.91 2.00 2.66
CA SER A 64 9.59 1.33 1.55
C SER A 64 10.89 2.01 1.18
N THR A 65 10.91 3.35 1.19
CA THR A 65 12.12 4.15 0.95
C THR A 65 13.17 3.90 2.03
N ALA A 66 12.76 3.94 3.31
CA ALA A 66 13.65 3.66 4.43
C ALA A 66 14.27 2.25 4.35
N ARG A 67 13.43 1.25 4.04
CA ARG A 67 13.86 -0.14 3.86
C ARG A 67 14.88 -0.28 2.74
N GLU A 68 14.58 0.28 1.56
CA GLU A 68 15.46 0.18 0.40
C GLU A 68 16.81 0.87 0.64
N LEU A 69 16.79 2.07 1.24
CA LEU A 69 18.00 2.78 1.63
C LEU A 69 18.83 1.97 2.63
N LYS A 70 18.19 1.38 3.65
CA LYS A 70 18.88 0.59 4.66
C LYS A 70 19.48 -0.70 4.08
N MET A 71 18.81 -1.33 3.12
CA MET A 71 19.32 -2.52 2.43
C MET A 71 20.54 -2.19 1.56
N ARG A 72 20.52 -1.08 0.82
CA ARG A 72 21.65 -0.67 -0.04
C ARG A 72 22.81 -0.05 0.72
N HIS A 73 22.51 0.62 1.83
CA HIS A 73 23.50 1.35 2.64
C HIS A 73 23.30 1.04 4.13
N PRO A 74 23.75 -0.14 4.60
CA PRO A 74 23.52 -0.59 5.97
C PRO A 74 24.09 0.33 7.04
N SER A 75 25.12 1.13 6.72
CA SER A 75 25.74 2.08 7.63
C SER A 75 24.92 3.35 7.88
N LEU A 76 23.98 3.70 6.99
CA LEU A 76 23.18 4.93 7.15
C LEU A 76 22.30 4.84 8.40
N LYS A 77 22.35 5.92 9.19
CA LYS A 77 21.43 6.19 10.29
C LYS A 77 20.22 6.94 9.72
N ILE A 78 19.08 6.27 9.69
CA ILE A 78 17.84 6.80 9.10
C ILE A 78 16.83 7.02 10.22
N ALA A 79 16.31 8.24 10.33
CA ALA A 79 15.14 8.54 11.15
C ALA A 79 13.88 8.58 10.27
N ILE A 80 12.77 8.07 10.80
CA ILE A 80 11.45 8.22 10.18
C ILE A 80 10.58 8.98 11.17
N LEU A 81 9.99 10.08 10.71
CA LEU A 81 9.11 10.92 11.52
C LEU A 81 7.67 10.74 11.03
N GLU A 82 6.78 10.32 11.92
CA GLU A 82 5.34 10.23 11.67
C GLU A 82 4.63 11.14 12.67
N LYS A 83 3.62 11.87 12.21
CA LYS A 83 2.82 12.74 13.08
C LYS A 83 1.80 11.95 13.90
N GLU A 84 1.35 10.81 13.37
CA GLU A 84 0.38 9.93 14.03
C GLU A 84 1.06 8.99 15.04
N CYS A 85 0.27 8.41 15.95
CA CYS A 85 0.76 7.42 16.92
C CYS A 85 1.08 6.05 16.29
N GLU A 86 0.47 5.77 15.13
CA GLU A 86 0.64 4.52 14.40
C GLU A 86 1.13 4.80 12.97
N VAL A 87 1.77 3.79 12.37
CA VAL A 87 2.17 3.87 10.96
C VAL A 87 0.95 3.66 10.06
N ALA A 88 1.03 4.16 8.83
CA ALA A 88 0.01 3.96 7.81
C ALA A 88 -1.43 4.43 8.16
N SER A 89 -1.65 5.27 9.19
CA SER A 89 -3.00 5.69 9.60
C SER A 89 -3.79 6.52 8.58
N HIS A 90 -3.18 6.93 7.47
CA HIS A 90 -3.80 7.73 6.40
C HIS A 90 -4.06 6.89 5.13
N GLN A 91 -3.62 7.37 3.96
CA GLN A 91 -3.89 6.75 2.66
C GLN A 91 -3.41 5.29 2.57
N SER A 92 -2.27 4.96 3.20
CA SER A 92 -1.76 3.59 3.18
C SER A 92 -2.66 2.60 3.95
N GLY A 93 -3.26 3.00 5.08
CA GLY A 93 -4.20 2.15 5.81
C GLY A 93 -5.64 2.23 5.29
N SER A 94 -5.94 3.21 4.43
CA SER A 94 -7.28 3.47 3.89
C SER A 94 -7.31 3.42 2.36
N ASN A 95 -6.94 2.27 1.79
CA ASN A 95 -6.99 2.03 0.36
C ASN A 95 -7.69 0.69 0.04
N SER A 96 -7.92 0.39 -1.24
CA SER A 96 -8.65 -0.82 -1.66
C SER A 96 -7.84 -2.11 -1.54
N GLY A 97 -6.55 -2.04 -1.24
CA GLY A 97 -5.62 -3.16 -1.22
C GLY A 97 -5.31 -3.74 -2.60
N VAL A 98 -5.71 -3.07 -3.70
CA VAL A 98 -5.56 -3.61 -5.05
C VAL A 98 -4.11 -3.53 -5.51
N ILE A 99 -3.56 -4.67 -5.88
CA ILE A 99 -2.27 -4.79 -6.55
C ILE A 99 -2.51 -4.62 -8.05
N HIS A 100 -2.38 -3.38 -8.54
CA HIS A 100 -2.65 -3.04 -9.95
C HIS A 100 -1.65 -3.66 -10.93
N CYS A 101 -2.13 -4.06 -12.11
CA CYS A 101 -1.30 -4.61 -13.19
C CYS A 101 -0.61 -3.53 -14.06
N GLY A 102 -1.03 -2.27 -13.98
CA GLY A 102 -0.42 -1.14 -14.71
C GLY A 102 -1.11 -0.73 -16.02
N ILE A 103 -2.23 -1.36 -16.39
CA ILE A 103 -2.91 -1.12 -17.69
C ILE A 103 -3.50 0.28 -17.88
N TYR A 104 -3.88 0.97 -16.80
CA TYR A 104 -4.52 2.30 -16.86
C TYR A 104 -3.53 3.44 -17.10
N TYR A 105 -2.24 3.22 -16.89
CA TYR A 105 -1.27 4.31 -16.92
C TYR A 105 -0.78 4.58 -18.35
N PRO A 106 -0.60 5.85 -18.73
CA PRO A 106 -0.04 6.21 -20.03
C PRO A 106 1.31 5.50 -20.27
N PRO A 107 1.57 5.06 -21.52
CA PRO A 107 2.84 4.50 -21.92
C PRO A 107 4.04 5.38 -21.54
N HIS A 108 5.15 4.73 -21.22
CA HIS A 108 6.44 5.35 -20.87
C HIS A 108 6.45 6.26 -19.62
N SER A 109 5.32 6.42 -18.93
CA SER A 109 5.25 7.17 -17.67
C SER A 109 5.99 6.45 -16.54
N PHE A 110 6.43 7.21 -15.53
CA PHE A 110 6.97 6.61 -14.31
C PHE A 110 5.94 5.71 -13.61
N LYS A 111 4.65 6.10 -13.64
CA LYS A 111 3.57 5.29 -13.06
C LYS A 111 3.46 3.93 -13.73
N SER A 112 3.50 3.85 -15.06
CA SER A 112 3.42 2.55 -15.74
C SER A 112 4.63 1.67 -15.45
N LYS A 113 5.84 2.23 -15.57
CA LYS A 113 7.09 1.52 -15.27
C LYS A 113 7.13 1.00 -13.83
N MET A 114 6.87 1.87 -12.86
CA MET A 114 6.89 1.51 -11.43
C MET A 114 5.75 0.57 -11.07
N CYS A 115 4.57 0.67 -11.67
CA CYS A 115 3.47 -0.24 -11.37
C CYS A 115 3.74 -1.65 -11.88
N VAL A 116 4.23 -1.81 -13.11
CA VAL A 116 4.51 -3.13 -13.68
C VAL A 116 5.66 -3.82 -12.92
N GLN A 117 6.73 -3.09 -12.62
CA GLN A 117 7.84 -3.62 -11.82
C GLN A 117 7.44 -3.85 -10.36
N GLY A 118 6.72 -2.91 -9.77
CA GLY A 118 6.24 -2.98 -8.39
C GLY A 118 5.25 -4.11 -8.16
N ASN A 119 4.41 -4.45 -9.15
CA ASN A 119 3.48 -5.57 -9.09
C ASN A 119 4.22 -6.89 -8.80
N SER A 120 5.27 -7.20 -9.58
CA SER A 120 6.03 -8.45 -9.38
C SER A 120 6.86 -8.42 -8.10
N GLN A 121 7.50 -7.29 -7.78
CA GLN A 121 8.28 -7.12 -6.55
C GLN A 121 7.40 -7.27 -5.30
N LEU A 122 6.16 -6.77 -5.35
CA LEU A 122 5.24 -6.82 -4.23
C LEU A 122 4.74 -8.25 -3.98
N TYR A 123 4.45 -9.03 -5.03
CA TYR A 123 4.14 -10.46 -4.85
C TYR A 123 5.32 -11.21 -4.21
N ASN A 124 6.54 -10.98 -4.69
CA ASN A 124 7.75 -11.58 -4.11
C ASN A 124 7.93 -11.19 -2.63
N PHE A 125 7.69 -9.91 -2.31
CA PHE A 125 7.73 -9.42 -0.93
C PHE A 125 6.69 -10.12 -0.07
N CYS A 126 5.45 -10.23 -0.54
CA CYS A 126 4.40 -10.95 0.17
C CYS A 126 4.75 -12.43 0.38
N ASP A 127 5.30 -13.11 -0.63
CA ASP A 127 5.74 -14.51 -0.55
C ASP A 127 6.88 -14.72 0.45
N GLN A 128 7.84 -13.79 0.46
CA GLN A 128 9.00 -13.79 1.35
C GLN A 128 8.58 -13.61 2.80
N TYR A 129 7.72 -12.63 3.09
CA TYR A 129 7.31 -12.26 4.44
C TYR A 129 5.99 -12.89 4.88
N LYS A 130 5.43 -13.80 4.06
CA LYS A 130 4.17 -14.52 4.32
C LYS A 130 2.99 -13.58 4.57
N ILE A 131 2.95 -12.47 3.83
CA ILE A 131 1.83 -11.54 3.85
C ILE A 131 0.71 -12.12 2.97
N PRO A 132 -0.51 -12.33 3.49
CA PRO A 132 -1.57 -12.92 2.69
C PRO A 132 -2.00 -12.00 1.54
N TYR A 133 -2.19 -12.57 0.35
CA TYR A 133 -2.77 -11.89 -0.80
C TYR A 133 -3.63 -12.84 -1.63
N LYS A 134 -4.42 -12.29 -2.55
CA LYS A 134 -5.20 -13.03 -3.53
C LYS A 134 -4.88 -12.52 -4.93
N LYS A 135 -4.30 -13.37 -5.77
CA LYS A 135 -4.06 -13.08 -7.19
C LYS A 135 -5.26 -13.52 -8.02
N CYS A 136 -6.37 -12.82 -7.86
CA CYS A 136 -7.67 -13.18 -8.45
C CYS A 136 -7.87 -12.69 -9.90
N GLY A 137 -6.93 -11.91 -10.43
CA GLY A 137 -7.11 -11.25 -11.72
C GLY A 137 -8.13 -10.10 -11.66
N LYS A 138 -8.37 -9.49 -12.81
CA LYS A 138 -9.36 -8.42 -13.01
C LYS A 138 -9.91 -8.50 -14.43
N LEU A 139 -11.21 -8.30 -14.58
CA LEU A 139 -11.86 -8.02 -15.86
C LEU A 139 -12.13 -6.52 -16.00
N ILE A 140 -11.80 -5.95 -17.14
CA ILE A 140 -12.25 -4.61 -17.55
C ILE A 140 -13.23 -4.85 -18.69
N VAL A 141 -14.52 -4.53 -18.49
CA VAL A 141 -15.60 -4.91 -19.40
C VAL A 141 -16.21 -3.65 -19.99
N ALA A 142 -16.39 -3.64 -21.31
CA ALA A 142 -17.20 -2.63 -21.98
C ALA A 142 -18.65 -3.10 -22.02
N VAL A 143 -19.58 -2.28 -21.53
CA VAL A 143 -21.03 -2.59 -21.47
C VAL A 143 -21.86 -1.78 -22.47
N ASP A 144 -21.25 -0.77 -23.10
CA ASP A 144 -21.84 0.02 -24.18
C ASP A 144 -20.85 0.14 -25.37
N PRO A 145 -21.32 0.19 -26.63
CA PRO A 145 -20.44 0.37 -27.79
C PRO A 145 -19.49 1.58 -27.71
N GLN A 146 -19.86 2.65 -27.00
CA GLN A 146 -19.03 3.84 -26.83
C GLN A 146 -17.75 3.56 -26.02
N GLU A 147 -17.79 2.59 -25.09
CA GLU A 147 -16.66 2.22 -24.24
C GLU A 147 -15.61 1.37 -24.96
N LEU A 148 -15.94 0.80 -26.12
CA LEU A 148 -15.04 -0.09 -26.88
C LEU A 148 -13.74 0.61 -27.29
N SER A 149 -13.82 1.90 -27.63
CA SER A 149 -12.66 2.71 -28.00
C SER A 149 -11.69 2.87 -26.83
N GLU A 150 -12.21 3.13 -25.64
CA GLU A 150 -11.43 3.25 -24.41
C GLU A 150 -10.86 1.89 -23.97
N LEU A 151 -11.65 0.82 -24.10
CA LEU A 151 -11.17 -0.54 -23.84
C LEU A 151 -9.99 -0.88 -24.75
N GLN A 152 -10.09 -0.61 -26.05
CA GLN A 152 -9.00 -0.84 -27.00
C GLN A 152 -7.75 -0.01 -26.66
N ARG A 153 -7.93 1.25 -26.24
CA ARG A 153 -6.84 2.10 -25.75
C ARG A 153 -6.16 1.51 -24.52
N LEU A 154 -6.92 1.02 -23.54
CA LEU A 154 -6.38 0.36 -22.35
C LEU A 154 -5.61 -0.90 -22.71
N TYR A 155 -6.14 -1.73 -23.62
CA TYR A 155 -5.43 -2.92 -24.09
C TYR A 155 -4.10 -2.56 -24.73
N GLN A 156 -4.08 -1.57 -25.63
CA GLN A 156 -2.86 -1.10 -26.26
C GLN A 156 -1.86 -0.54 -25.25
N ASN A 157 -2.31 0.22 -24.24
CA ASN A 157 -1.45 0.68 -23.15
C ASN A 157 -0.85 -0.51 -22.40
N GLY A 158 -1.65 -1.53 -22.11
CA GLY A 158 -1.20 -2.75 -21.45
C GLY A 158 -0.10 -3.46 -22.21
N LEU A 159 -0.26 -3.60 -23.53
CA LEU A 159 0.76 -4.16 -24.41
C LEU A 159 2.04 -3.32 -24.39
N THR A 160 1.94 -2.00 -24.60
CA THR A 160 3.11 -1.10 -24.62
C THR A 160 3.81 -1.02 -23.25
N ASN A 161 3.05 -1.12 -22.16
CA ASN A 161 3.59 -1.16 -20.80
C ASN A 161 4.17 -2.52 -20.42
N ASN A 162 4.08 -3.53 -21.28
CA ASN A 162 4.49 -4.91 -21.02
C ASN A 162 3.78 -5.53 -19.80
N VAL A 163 2.47 -5.27 -19.66
CA VAL A 163 1.67 -5.89 -18.59
C VAL A 163 1.59 -7.40 -18.85
N PRO A 164 2.07 -8.26 -17.93
CA PRO A 164 2.15 -9.70 -18.21
C PRO A 164 0.78 -10.37 -18.33
N GLY A 165 0.60 -11.14 -19.40
CA GLY A 165 -0.52 -12.08 -19.56
C GLY A 165 -1.89 -11.44 -19.78
N ILE A 166 -1.98 -10.15 -20.14
CA ILE A 166 -3.28 -9.57 -20.48
C ILE A 166 -3.87 -10.26 -21.71
N THR A 167 -5.19 -10.40 -21.75
CA THR A 167 -5.89 -11.07 -22.84
C THR A 167 -7.12 -10.27 -23.21
N TRP A 168 -7.31 -10.04 -24.51
CA TRP A 168 -8.53 -9.48 -25.07
C TRP A 168 -9.60 -10.58 -25.16
N LEU A 169 -10.80 -10.29 -24.68
CA LEU A 169 -11.98 -11.16 -24.76
C LEU A 169 -12.96 -10.54 -25.74
N GLU A 170 -13.27 -11.28 -26.79
CA GLU A 170 -14.02 -10.82 -27.96
C GLU A 170 -15.53 -11.01 -27.80
N THR A 171 -15.96 -11.95 -26.95
CA THR A 171 -17.36 -12.36 -26.83
C THR A 171 -17.87 -12.36 -25.38
N PRO A 172 -19.19 -12.17 -25.16
CA PRO A 172 -19.81 -12.33 -23.83
C PRO A 172 -19.55 -13.70 -23.19
N GLU A 173 -19.50 -14.76 -23.99
CA GLU A 173 -19.25 -16.13 -23.52
C GLU A 173 -17.84 -16.28 -22.92
N GLU A 174 -16.83 -15.66 -23.55
CA GLU A 174 -15.47 -15.62 -23.02
C GLU A 174 -15.40 -14.86 -21.70
N ILE A 175 -16.15 -13.76 -21.55
CA ILE A 175 -16.22 -12.99 -20.30
C ILE A 175 -16.83 -13.85 -19.19
N GLN A 176 -17.93 -14.54 -19.48
CA GLN A 176 -18.64 -15.39 -18.53
C GLN A 176 -17.84 -16.64 -18.12
N ALA A 177 -16.91 -17.11 -18.96
CA ALA A 177 -15.97 -18.16 -18.57
C ALA A 177 -15.07 -17.74 -17.39
N TYR A 178 -14.79 -16.44 -17.24
CA TYR A 178 -14.05 -15.88 -16.09
C TYR A 178 -14.97 -15.47 -14.93
N GLU A 179 -16.08 -14.78 -15.21
CA GLU A 179 -17.06 -14.38 -14.19
C GLU A 179 -18.50 -14.59 -14.71
N PRO A 180 -19.16 -15.72 -14.35
CA PRO A 180 -20.47 -16.09 -14.88
C PRO A 180 -21.60 -15.09 -14.58
N LEU A 181 -21.44 -14.26 -13.54
CA LEU A 181 -22.41 -13.23 -13.18
C LEU A 181 -22.27 -11.94 -14.01
N CYS A 182 -21.24 -11.83 -14.85
CA CYS A 182 -21.03 -10.69 -15.73
C CYS A 182 -21.86 -10.83 -17.01
N THR A 183 -23.13 -10.46 -16.92
CA THR A 183 -24.06 -10.44 -18.06
C THR A 183 -24.07 -9.08 -18.74
N GLY A 184 -24.14 -9.04 -20.08
CA GLY A 184 -24.25 -7.79 -20.85
C GLY A 184 -22.92 -7.12 -21.22
N GLY A 185 -21.78 -7.75 -20.92
CA GLY A 185 -20.48 -7.29 -21.43
C GLY A 185 -20.34 -7.57 -22.92
N LEU A 186 -19.93 -6.56 -23.68
CA LEU A 186 -19.71 -6.66 -25.13
C LEU A 186 -18.35 -7.30 -25.43
N LYS A 187 -17.30 -6.75 -24.82
CA LYS A 187 -15.90 -7.18 -24.91
C LYS A 187 -15.19 -6.85 -23.60
N ALA A 188 -14.06 -7.51 -23.33
CA ALA A 188 -13.32 -7.25 -22.11
C ALA A 188 -11.80 -7.42 -22.27
N ILE A 189 -11.07 -7.00 -21.24
CA ILE A 189 -9.67 -7.34 -21.04
C ILE A 189 -9.55 -8.10 -19.73
N TYR A 190 -8.96 -9.30 -19.78
CA TYR A 190 -8.54 -10.02 -18.61
C TYR A 190 -7.10 -9.66 -18.22
N CYS A 191 -6.88 -9.37 -16.92
CA CYS A 191 -5.60 -8.97 -16.35
C CYS A 191 -5.19 -9.94 -15.21
N PRO A 192 -4.46 -11.03 -15.49
CA PRO A 192 -4.20 -12.10 -14.51
C PRO A 192 -3.28 -11.70 -13.36
N THR A 193 -2.49 -10.64 -13.52
CA THR A 193 -1.55 -10.16 -12.50
C THR A 193 -2.17 -9.20 -11.50
N THR A 194 -3.42 -8.78 -11.71
CA THR A 194 -4.14 -7.98 -10.72
C THR A 194 -4.49 -8.84 -9.51
N GLY A 195 -4.34 -8.28 -8.32
CA GLY A 195 -4.67 -8.97 -7.08
C GLY A 195 -5.11 -8.03 -6.00
N LEU A 196 -5.23 -8.57 -4.79
CA LEU A 196 -5.66 -7.89 -3.60
C LEU A 196 -4.82 -8.33 -2.39
N SER A 197 -4.40 -7.39 -1.56
CA SER A 197 -3.92 -7.63 -0.21
C SER A 197 -4.47 -6.53 0.71
N PRO A 198 -5.29 -6.85 1.71
CA PRO A 198 -5.82 -5.86 2.64
C PRO A 198 -4.78 -5.39 3.69
N TYR A 199 -3.56 -5.93 3.62
CA TYR A 199 -2.47 -5.63 4.56
C TYR A 199 -1.44 -4.65 3.97
N LEU A 200 -1.76 -4.02 2.83
CA LEU A 200 -0.88 -3.14 2.06
C LEU A 200 -1.46 -1.73 1.91
#